data_AF-A0A7S3N808-F1
#
_entry.id   AF-A0A7S3N808-F1
#
_cell.length_a   1.000
_cell.length_b   1.000
_cell.length_c   1.000
_cell.angle_alpha   90.00
_cell.angle_beta   90.00
_cell.angle_gamma   90.00
#
_symmetry.space_group_name_H-M   'P 1'
#
loop_
_entity.id
_entity.type
_entity.pdbx_description
1 polymer ?
#
loop_
_entity_poly.entity_id
_entity_poly.type
_entity_poly.pdbx_seq_one_letter_code
_entity_poly.pdbx_strand_id
1 'polypeptide(L)'
;SPQGDFQIIFATIFILAASIINASIFGNIAVILQQINRKQSSFHEKVENATSTMRNMIIPEELQNRVLSYLISTQTTLDQQKEFDYFLKLLSPSLRSQVTKHIFQESILCNPIFENKVEVTESILYDLYTVFYLPEDEICRQGGP
;
A
#
# COMPACT_ATOMS: atom_id res chain seq x y z
N SER A 1 37.11 -40.36 31.96
CA SER A 1 36.01 -40.73 32.88
C SER A 1 34.71 -40.78 32.11
N PRO A 2 33.86 -41.81 32.28
CA PRO A 2 32.62 -42.00 31.52
C PRO A 2 31.62 -40.82 31.57
N GLN A 3 31.75 -39.93 32.56
CA GLN A 3 30.97 -38.69 32.64
C GLN A 3 31.33 -37.66 31.55
N GLY A 4 32.58 -37.65 31.07
CA GLY A 4 33.02 -36.73 30.01
C GLY A 4 32.46 -37.10 28.64
N ASP A 5 32.38 -38.40 28.33
CA ASP A 5 31.87 -38.88 27.04
C ASP A 5 30.38 -38.57 26.89
N PHE A 6 29.60 -38.73 27.97
CA PHE A 6 28.18 -38.35 27.99
C PHE A 6 27.99 -36.84 27.82
N GLN A 7 28.80 -36.02 28.49
CA GLN A 7 28.78 -34.56 28.34
C GLN A 7 29.08 -34.13 26.90
N ILE A 8 30.05 -34.77 26.25
CA ILE A 8 30.41 -34.48 24.86
C ILE A 8 29.24 -34.82 23.93
N ILE A 9 28.63 -36.00 24.05
CA ILE A 9 27.48 -36.40 23.22
C ILE A 9 26.31 -35.42 23.40
N PHE A 10 25.99 -35.08 24.65
CA PHE A 10 24.92 -34.12 24.95
C PHE A 10 25.22 -32.74 24.36
N ALA A 11 26.45 -32.24 24.53
CA ALA A 11 26.87 -30.96 23.98
C ALA A 11 26.81 -30.95 22.46
N THR A 12 27.23 -32.04 21.79
CA THR A 12 27.14 -32.16 20.33
C THR A 12 25.68 -32.09 19.85
N ILE A 13 24.77 -32.82 20.50
CA ILE A 13 23.34 -32.79 20.15
C ILE A 13 22.77 -31.37 20.36
N PHE A 14 23.12 -30.72 21.47
CA PHE A 14 22.67 -29.37 21.78
C PHE A 14 23.19 -28.35 20.77
N ILE A 15 24.47 -28.43 20.38
CA ILE A 15 25.08 -27.56 19.37
C ILE A 15 24.40 -27.77 18.01
N LEU A 16 24.14 -29.01 17.60
CA LEU A 16 23.45 -29.29 16.33
C LEU A 16 22.04 -28.71 16.33
N ALA A 17 21.28 -28.87 17.42
CA ALA A 17 19.96 -28.27 17.57
C ALA A 17 20.03 -26.73 17.50
N ALA A 18 20.97 -26.12 18.21
CA ALA A 18 21.20 -24.67 18.18
C ALA A 18 21.58 -24.17 16.78
N SER A 19 22.41 -24.92 16.03
CA SER A 19 22.77 -24.59 14.65
C SER A 19 21.56 -24.60 13.72
N ILE A 20 20.66 -25.58 13.86
CA ILE A 20 19.42 -25.66 13.05
C ILE A 20 18.51 -24.46 13.36
N ILE A 21 18.33 -24.13 14.65
CA ILE A 21 17.53 -22.97 15.07
C ILE A 21 18.12 -21.68 14.51
N ASN A 22 19.44 -21.48 14.64
CA ASN A 22 20.12 -20.31 14.09
C ASN A 22 19.94 -20.21 12.57
N ALA A 23 20.10 -21.31 11.84
CA ALA A 23 19.87 -21.34 10.40
C ALA A 23 18.42 -20.92 10.04
N SER A 24 17.43 -21.40 10.79
CA SER A 24 16.03 -21.01 10.59
C SER A 24 15.79 -19.53 10.87
N ILE A 25 16.38 -18.98 11.94
CA ILE A 25 16.26 -17.56 12.29
C ILE A 25 16.84 -16.70 11.17
N PHE A 26 18.07 -17.00 10.73
CA PHE A 26 18.70 -16.27 9.63
C PHE A 26 17.93 -16.40 8.32
N GLY A 27 17.37 -17.58 8.02
CA GLY A 27 16.48 -17.77 6.87
C GLY A 27 15.26 -16.85 6.91
N ASN A 28 14.58 -16.78 8.06
CA ASN A 28 13.41 -15.90 8.23
C ASN A 28 13.78 -14.42 8.12
N ILE A 29 14.91 -14.01 8.72
CA ILE A 29 15.40 -12.63 8.60
C ILE A 29 15.70 -12.31 7.13
N ALA A 30 16.36 -13.21 6.40
CA ALA A 30 16.65 -13.02 4.98
C ALA A 30 15.36 -12.86 4.15
N VAL A 31 14.33 -13.66 4.43
CA VAL A 31 13.02 -13.55 3.76
C VAL A 31 12.36 -12.20 4.06
N ILE A 32 12.33 -11.76 5.32
CA ILE A 32 11.77 -10.45 5.71
C ILE A 32 12.54 -9.32 5.01
N LEU A 33 13.87 -9.37 5.00
CA LEU A 33 14.70 -8.39 4.31
C LEU A 33 14.43 -8.37 2.80
N GLN A 34 14.28 -9.54 2.17
CA GLN A 34 13.90 -9.61 0.76
C GLN A 34 12.53 -8.99 0.51
N GLN A 35 11.55 -9.18 1.40
CA GLN A 35 10.23 -8.57 1.28
C GLN A 35 10.29 -7.04 1.40
N ILE A 36 11.01 -6.52 2.40
CA ILE A 36 11.23 -5.07 2.60
C ILE A 36 11.91 -4.48 1.36
N ASN A 37 13.00 -5.10 0.91
CA ASN A 37 13.76 -4.63 -0.25
C ASN A 37 12.95 -4.74 -1.54
N ARG A 38 12.15 -5.79 -1.75
CA ARG A 38 11.29 -5.91 -2.96
C ARG A 38 10.28 -4.78 -3.05
N LYS A 39 9.62 -4.42 -1.94
CA LYS A 39 8.64 -3.32 -1.92
C LYS A 39 9.30 -1.97 -2.22
N GLN A 40 10.51 -1.73 -1.70
CA GLN A 40 11.25 -0.49 -1.90
C GLN A 40 11.96 -0.42 -3.26
N SER A 41 12.47 -1.55 -3.77
CA SER A 41 13.32 -1.61 -4.96
C SER A 41 12.57 -1.33 -6.26
N SER A 42 11.34 -1.83 -6.42
CA SER A 42 10.62 -1.65 -7.70
C SER A 42 10.23 -0.19 -7.96
N PHE A 43 9.80 0.54 -6.93
CA PHE A 43 9.53 1.97 -7.06
C PHE A 43 10.82 2.78 -7.24
N HIS A 44 11.87 2.43 -6.48
CA HIS A 44 13.18 3.07 -6.62
C HIS A 44 13.74 2.93 -8.05
N GLU A 45 13.66 1.74 -8.62
CA GLU A 45 14.09 1.47 -10.01
C GLU A 45 13.29 2.27 -11.03
N LYS A 46 11.96 2.40 -10.85
CA LYS A 46 11.11 3.24 -11.72
C LYS A 46 11.51 4.71 -11.65
N VAL A 47 11.78 5.23 -10.45
CA VAL A 47 12.22 6.62 -10.24
C VAL A 47 13.60 6.85 -10.84
N GLU A 48 14.53 5.90 -10.67
CA GLU A 48 15.87 5.98 -11.24
C GLU A 48 15.83 5.98 -12.77
N ASN A 49 15.05 5.07 -13.38
CA ASN A 49 14.85 5.01 -14.82
C ASN A 49 14.21 6.29 -15.37
N ALA A 50 13.20 6.84 -14.69
CA ALA A 50 12.59 8.12 -15.06
C ALA A 50 13.62 9.26 -14.99
N THR A 51 14.41 9.33 -13.92
CA THR A 51 15.45 10.34 -13.73
C THR A 51 16.51 10.27 -14.83
N SER A 52 17.00 9.07 -15.15
CA SER A 52 17.97 8.84 -16.22
C SER A 52 17.42 9.27 -17.59
N THR A 53 16.17 8.91 -17.87
CA THR A 53 15.47 9.31 -19.11
C THR A 53 15.37 10.83 -19.23
N MET A 54 14.93 11.51 -18.17
CA MET A 54 14.80 12.97 -18.17
C MET A 54 16.14 13.69 -18.34
N ARG A 55 17.23 13.15 -17.78
CA ARG A 55 18.59 13.67 -17.98
C ARG A 55 19.06 13.51 -19.42
N ASN A 56 18.81 12.35 -20.03
CA ASN A 56 19.15 12.10 -21.44
C ASN A 56 18.38 13.02 -22.41
N MET A 57 17.16 13.40 -22.03
CA MET A 57 16.33 14.35 -22.79
C MET A 57 16.64 15.82 -22.49
N ILE A 58 17.61 16.12 -21.61
CA ILE A 58 18.02 17.48 -21.23
C ILE A 58 16.82 18.30 -20.70
N ILE A 59 15.95 17.65 -19.92
CA ILE A 59 14.83 18.32 -19.27
C ILE A 59 15.37 19.28 -18.19
N PRO A 60 14.86 20.52 -18.07
CA PRO A 60 15.28 21.44 -17.00
C PRO A 60 15.03 20.85 -15.60
N GLU A 61 15.94 21.11 -14.67
CA GLU A 61 15.92 20.55 -13.30
C GLU A 61 14.60 20.84 -12.57
N GLU A 62 14.03 22.03 -12.76
CA GLU A 62 12.72 22.40 -12.20
C GLU A 62 11.61 21.44 -12.63
N LEU A 63 11.57 21.08 -13.92
CA LEU A 63 10.56 20.17 -14.45
C LEU A 63 10.83 18.73 -13.99
N GLN A 64 12.09 18.31 -13.90
CA GLN A 64 12.46 17.01 -13.33
C GLN A 64 11.94 16.88 -11.89
N ASN A 65 12.18 17.88 -11.05
CA ASN A 65 11.73 17.88 -9.66
C ASN A 65 10.21 17.82 -9.54
N ARG A 66 9.48 18.50 -10.42
CA ARG A 66 8.00 18.42 -10.47
C ARG A 66 7.52 17.02 -10.86
N VAL A 67 8.14 16.40 -11.86
CA VAL A 67 7.80 15.03 -12.29
C VAL A 67 8.07 14.03 -11.18
N LEU A 68 9.24 14.11 -10.53
CA LEU A 68 9.58 13.24 -9.40
C LEU A 68 8.63 13.42 -8.21
N SER A 69 8.30 14.66 -7.87
CA SER A 69 7.35 14.96 -6.79
C SER A 69 5.97 14.37 -7.08
N TYR A 70 5.52 14.44 -8.34
CA TYR A 70 4.28 13.84 -8.79
C TYR A 70 4.32 12.30 -8.71
N LEU A 71 5.40 11.65 -9.14
CA LEU A 71 5.54 10.19 -9.07
C LEU A 71 5.50 9.68 -7.62
N ILE A 72 6.16 10.38 -6.70
CA ILE A 72 6.19 10.04 -5.26
C ILE A 72 4.81 10.22 -4.61
N SER A 73 4.13 11.34 -4.86
CA SER A 73 2.80 11.60 -4.30
C SER A 73 1.75 10.64 -4.86
N THR A 74 1.86 10.32 -6.14
CA THR A 74 1.01 9.36 -6.84
C THR A 74 1.15 7.96 -6.26
N GLN A 75 2.38 7.46 -6.09
CA GLN A 75 2.62 6.13 -5.52
C GLN A 75 2.03 6.01 -4.10
N THR A 76 2.23 7.04 -3.27
CA THR A 76 1.70 7.08 -1.90
C THR A 76 0.17 7.03 -1.90
N THR A 77 -0.47 7.84 -2.76
CA THR A 77 -1.93 7.88 -2.89
C THR A 77 -2.49 6.54 -3.41
N LEU A 78 -1.86 5.95 -4.42
CA LEU A 78 -2.27 4.67 -4.99
C LEU A 78 -2.18 3.53 -3.98
N ASP A 79 -1.13 3.49 -3.16
CA ASP A 79 -0.97 2.47 -2.14
C ASP A 79 -2.07 2.59 -1.07
N GLN A 80 -2.39 3.81 -0.62
CA GLN A 80 -3.50 4.07 0.30
C GLN A 80 -4.85 3.66 -0.29
N GLN A 81 -5.10 3.99 -1.56
CA GLN A 81 -6.32 3.59 -2.27
C GLN A 81 -6.46 2.07 -2.39
N LYS A 82 -5.37 1.36 -2.71
CA LYS A 82 -5.37 -0.11 -2.79
C LYS A 82 -5.62 -0.76 -1.44
N GLU A 83 -5.01 -0.24 -0.38
CA GLU A 83 -5.25 -0.73 0.99
C GLU A 83 -6.71 -0.55 1.39
N PHE A 84 -7.30 0.61 1.05
CA PHE A 84 -8.70 0.88 1.33
C PHE A 84 -9.66 0.01 0.50
N ASP A 85 -9.41 -0.19 -0.79
CA ASP A 85 -10.20 -1.09 -1.64
C ASP A 85 -10.11 -2.55 -1.15
N TYR A 86 -8.93 -3.01 -0.78
CA TYR A 86 -8.73 -4.33 -0.18
C TYR A 86 -9.51 -4.48 1.12
N PHE A 87 -9.47 -3.46 2.00
CA PHE A 87 -10.27 -3.43 3.22
C PHE A 87 -11.77 -3.53 2.93
N LEU A 88 -12.31 -2.75 1.99
CA LEU A 88 -13.73 -2.82 1.63
C LEU A 88 -14.13 -4.17 1.02
N LYS A 89 -13.23 -4.85 0.30
CA LYS A 89 -13.46 -6.20 -0.26
C LYS A 89 -13.54 -7.30 0.80
N LEU A 90 -12.95 -7.10 1.98
CA LEU A 90 -13.04 -8.04 3.10
C LEU A 90 -14.39 -7.98 3.83
N LEU A 91 -15.17 -6.91 3.62
CA LEU A 91 -16.44 -6.69 4.31
C LEU A 91 -17.61 -7.34 3.57
N SER A 92 -18.62 -7.79 4.32
CA SER A 92 -19.90 -8.17 3.73
C SER A 92 -20.58 -6.94 3.09
N PRO A 93 -21.49 -7.12 2.12
CA PRO A 93 -22.17 -6.00 1.46
C PRO A 93 -22.84 -5.02 2.44
N SER A 94 -23.44 -5.54 3.52
CA SER A 94 -24.10 -4.73 4.55
C SER A 94 -23.11 -3.92 5.39
N LEU A 95 -21.95 -4.48 5.74
CA LEU A 95 -20.90 -3.78 6.48
C LEU A 95 -20.20 -2.75 5.61
N ARG A 96 -19.93 -3.08 4.34
CA ARG A 96 -19.35 -2.16 3.38
C ARG A 96 -20.21 -0.90 3.24
N SER A 97 -21.53 -1.05 3.06
CA SER A 97 -22.45 0.08 2.97
C SER A 97 -22.40 0.98 4.22
N GLN A 98 -22.39 0.38 5.42
CA GLN A 98 -22.31 1.15 6.67
C GLN A 98 -20.98 1.92 6.81
N VAL A 99 -19.87 1.27 6.48
CA VAL A 99 -18.53 1.89 6.56
C VAL A 99 -18.37 3.00 5.53
N THR A 100 -18.77 2.76 4.28
CA THR A 100 -18.78 3.77 3.21
C THR A 100 -19.65 4.97 3.61
N LYS A 101 -20.86 4.72 4.11
CA LYS A 101 -21.74 5.77 4.61
C LYS A 101 -21.06 6.60 5.69
N HIS A 102 -20.45 5.98 6.69
CA HIS A 102 -19.78 6.69 7.77
C HIS A 102 -18.62 7.58 7.29
N ILE A 103 -17.80 7.08 6.35
CA ILE A 103 -16.63 7.81 5.82
C ILE A 103 -17.07 9.02 5.00
N PHE A 104 -18.08 8.88 4.14
CA PHE A 104 -18.49 9.96 3.22
C PHE A 104 -19.61 10.87 3.78
N GLN A 105 -20.23 10.49 4.90
CA GLN A 105 -21.31 11.26 5.52
C GLN A 105 -20.87 12.68 5.86
N GLU A 106 -19.71 12.86 6.48
CA GLU A 106 -19.22 14.19 6.83
C GLU A 106 -18.94 15.02 5.57
N SER A 107 -18.31 14.43 4.55
CA SER A 107 -18.03 15.11 3.28
C SER A 107 -19.30 15.56 2.54
N ILE A 108 -20.39 14.79 2.63
CA ILE A 108 -21.67 15.15 2.01
C ILE A 108 -22.39 16.23 2.83
N LEU A 109 -22.39 16.13 4.16
CA LEU A 109 -23.06 17.09 5.04
C LEU A 109 -22.40 18.48 5.03
N CYS A 110 -21.09 18.53 4.81
CA CYS A 110 -20.36 19.80 4.65
C CYS A 110 -20.56 20.47 3.29
N ASN A 111 -21.24 19.84 2.33
CA ASN A 111 -21.46 20.43 1.01
C ASN A 111 -22.69 21.35 1.03
N PRO A 112 -22.54 22.65 0.67
CA PRO A 112 -23.63 23.63 0.68
C PRO A 112 -24.86 23.25 -0.16
N ILE A 113 -24.70 22.37 -1.17
CA ILE A 113 -25.79 21.91 -2.03
C ILE A 113 -26.82 21.07 -1.26
N PHE A 114 -26.38 20.37 -0.21
CA PHE A 114 -27.18 19.46 0.60
C PHE A 114 -27.58 20.05 1.97
N GLU A 115 -27.20 21.29 2.24
CA GLU A 115 -27.59 22.02 3.45
C GLU A 115 -29.13 22.12 3.51
N ASN A 116 -29.72 21.69 4.64
CA ASN A 116 -31.16 21.62 4.88
C ASN A 116 -31.99 20.62 4.04
N LYS A 117 -31.38 19.64 3.36
CA LYS A 117 -32.11 18.60 2.60
C LYS A 117 -31.91 17.20 3.16
N VAL A 118 -32.36 16.98 4.40
CA VAL A 118 -32.12 15.74 5.17
C VAL A 118 -32.59 14.48 4.43
N GLU A 119 -33.80 14.46 3.87
CA GLU A 119 -34.34 13.30 3.12
C GLU A 119 -33.52 12.95 1.86
N VAL A 120 -33.01 13.98 1.17
CA VAL A 120 -32.18 13.79 -0.04
C VAL A 120 -30.81 13.26 0.35
N THR A 121 -30.23 13.78 1.43
CA THR A 121 -28.94 13.33 1.96
C THR A 121 -29.00 11.86 2.42
N GLU A 122 -30.07 11.45 3.09
CA GLU A 122 -30.24 10.05 3.49
C GLU A 122 -30.37 9.11 2.29
N SER A 123 -31.11 9.52 1.25
CA SER A 123 -31.26 8.74 0.01
C SER A 123 -29.93 8.61 -0.75
N ILE A 124 -29.18 9.70 -0.90
CA ILE A 124 -27.86 9.69 -1.56
C ILE A 124 -26.87 8.80 -0.82
N LEU A 125 -26.88 8.82 0.52
CA LEU A 125 -26.01 7.97 1.33
C LEU A 125 -26.34 6.47 1.19
N TYR A 126 -27.57 6.12 0.83
CA TYR A 126 -27.98 4.74 0.57
C TYR A 126 -27.48 4.22 -0.79
N ASP A 127 -27.50 5.07 -1.82
CA ASP A 127 -27.09 4.71 -3.19
C ASP A 127 -25.61 5.01 -3.49
N LEU A 128 -24.84 5.43 -2.48
CA LEU A 128 -23.45 5.83 -2.66
C LEU A 128 -22.55 4.62 -2.92
N TYR A 129 -21.83 4.66 -4.04
CA TYR A 129 -20.78 3.70 -4.36
C TYR A 129 -19.46 4.43 -4.58
N THR A 130 -18.39 3.90 -3.99
CA THR A 130 -17.04 4.45 -4.17
C THR A 130 -16.39 3.81 -5.39
N VAL A 131 -15.87 4.65 -6.29
CA VAL A 131 -15.04 4.24 -7.43
C VAL A 131 -13.65 4.82 -7.26
N PHE A 132 -12.63 4.01 -7.51
CA PHE A 132 -11.23 4.43 -7.51
C PHE A 132 -10.73 4.52 -8.95
N TYR A 133 -10.10 5.63 -9.28
CA TYR A 133 -9.47 5.90 -10.57
C TYR A 133 -7.96 6.01 -10.38
N LEU A 134 -7.22 5.53 -11.38
CA LEU A 134 -5.80 5.77 -11.49
C LEU A 134 -5.56 7.25 -11.87
N PRO A 135 -4.44 7.86 -11.47
CA PRO A 135 -4.09 9.24 -11.83
C PRO A 135 -4.08 9.50 -13.34
N GLU A 136 -3.78 8.48 -14.14
CA GLU A 136 -3.80 8.50 -15.60
C GLU A 136 -5.20 8.29 -16.23
N ASP A 137 -6.22 7.96 -15.44
CA ASP A 137 -7.57 7.75 -15.95
C ASP A 137 -8.23 9.10 -16.31
N GLU A 138 -8.70 9.20 -17.55
CA GLU A 138 -9.47 10.35 -18.00
C GLU A 138 -10.90 10.25 -17.42
N ILE A 139 -11.16 10.98 -16.33
CA ILE A 139 -12.42 10.88 -15.57
C ILE A 139 -13.60 11.48 -16.36
N CYS A 140 -13.38 12.59 -17.05
CA CYS A 140 -14.40 13.27 -17.84
C CYS A 140 -13.80 13.79 -19.15
N ARG A 141 -14.41 13.44 -20.28
CA ARG A 141 -14.04 13.98 -21.60
C ARG A 141 -15.09 14.99 -22.07
N GLN A 142 -14.65 16.14 -22.58
CA GLN A 142 -15.57 17.15 -23.10
C GLN A 142 -16.35 16.59 -24.30
N GLY A 143 -17.68 16.53 -24.19
CA GLY A 143 -18.56 15.91 -25.19
C GLY A 143 -18.82 14.41 -25.00
N GLY A 144 -18.36 13.82 -23.89
CA GLY A 144 -18.87 12.53 -23.43
C GLY A 144 -20.33 12.64 -22.93
N PRO A 145 -21.06 11.51 -22.85
CA PRO A 145 -22.42 11.50 -22.28
C PRO A 145 -22.45 12.00 -20.83
#